data_AF-A0A4R5ME42-F1
#
_entry.id   AF-A0A4R5ME42-F1
#
_cell.length_a   1.000
_cell.length_b   1.000
_cell.length_c   1.000
_cell.angle_alpha   90.00
_cell.angle_beta   90.00
_cell.angle_gamma   90.00
#
_symmetry.space_group_name_H-M   'P 1'
#
loop_
_entity.id
_entity.type
_entity.pdbx_description
1 polymer ?
#
loop_
_entity_poly.entity_id
_entity_poly.type
_entity_poly.pdbx_seq_one_letter_code
_entity_poly.pdbx_strand_id
1 'polypeptide(L)'
;MGDLVMPAGLQVWDANGNIILDVTYRVLRIIDSVRLSSGSSGNRFDDRLTQGGWVSFQPDVSLGDGYMSGGVIAPRFSISGNTLAWSYAAKNSGTYDIYQDGTLFYGAS
;
A
#
# COMPACT_ATOMS: atom_id res chain seq x y z
N MET A 1 7.23 10.77 -39.45
CA MET A 1 6.04 10.42 -38.65
C MET A 1 6.42 10.74 -37.22
N GLY A 2 5.97 11.88 -36.69
CA GLY A 2 6.41 12.40 -35.40
C GLY A 2 5.85 11.54 -34.28
N ASP A 3 6.73 11.03 -33.43
CA ASP A 3 6.35 10.30 -32.22
C ASP A 3 5.64 11.28 -31.28
N LEU A 4 4.35 11.05 -31.03
CA LEU A 4 3.59 11.85 -30.09
C LEU A 4 4.05 11.45 -28.69
N VAL A 5 4.96 12.23 -28.12
CA VAL A 5 5.35 12.11 -26.72
C VAL A 5 4.10 12.34 -25.88
N MET A 6 3.50 11.27 -25.38
CA MET A 6 2.45 11.39 -24.37
C MET A 6 3.13 11.77 -23.06
N PRO A 7 2.86 12.96 -22.49
CA PRO A 7 3.44 13.34 -21.22
C PRO A 7 3.06 12.30 -20.17
N ALA A 8 4.05 11.73 -19.50
CA ALA A 8 3.84 10.72 -18.48
C ALA A 8 3.17 11.36 -17.24
N GLY A 9 2.11 10.72 -16.74
CA GLY A 9 1.40 11.13 -15.53
C GLY A 9 0.01 11.71 -15.79
N LEU A 10 -0.71 11.96 -14.69
CA LEU A 10 -2.06 12.52 -14.70
C LEU A 10 -2.01 13.97 -15.19
N GLN A 11 -2.74 14.26 -16.27
CA GLN A 11 -2.78 15.60 -16.86
C GLN A 11 -3.82 16.48 -16.13
N VAL A 12 -3.40 17.68 -15.76
CA VAL A 12 -4.25 18.68 -15.08
C VAL A 12 -4.75 19.74 -16.07
N TRP A 13 -3.99 19.98 -17.13
CA TRP A 13 -4.27 20.97 -18.17
C TRP A 13 -4.15 20.35 -19.55
N ASP A 14 -4.94 20.84 -20.50
CA ASP A 14 -4.78 20.48 -21.91
C ASP A 14 -3.70 21.34 -22.60
N ALA A 15 -3.40 21.01 -23.86
CA ALA A 15 -2.41 21.74 -24.65
C ALA A 15 -2.80 23.21 -24.94
N ASN A 16 -4.07 23.57 -24.73
CA ASN A 16 -4.62 24.91 -24.96
C ASN A 16 -4.74 25.72 -23.66
N GLY A 17 -4.34 25.17 -22.51
CA GLY A 17 -4.43 25.82 -21.21
C GLY A 17 -5.82 25.76 -20.57
N ASN A 18 -6.69 24.84 -21.01
CA ASN A 18 -7.93 24.54 -20.32
C ASN A 18 -7.67 23.53 -19.19
N ILE A 19 -8.41 23.65 -18.09
CA ILE A 19 -8.36 22.68 -16.99
C ILE A 19 -9.00 21.36 -17.47
N ILE A 20 -8.28 20.25 -17.34
CA ILE A 20 -8.78 18.88 -17.54
C ILE A 20 -9.26 18.27 -16.22
N LEU A 21 -8.51 18.54 -15.14
CA LEU A 21 -8.81 18.00 -13.82
C LEU A 21 -8.61 19.10 -12.78
N ASP A 22 -9.69 19.47 -12.09
CA ASP A 22 -9.64 20.35 -10.92
C ASP A 22 -9.75 19.51 -9.65
N VAL A 23 -8.71 19.53 -8.82
CA VAL A 23 -8.65 18.78 -7.57
C VAL A 23 -8.30 19.69 -6.42
N THR A 24 -9.10 19.62 -5.36
CA THR A 24 -8.90 20.37 -4.12
C THR A 24 -7.94 19.67 -3.15
N TYR A 25 -7.57 18.41 -3.43
CA TYR A 25 -6.69 17.58 -2.60
C TYR A 25 -5.62 16.88 -3.43
N ARG A 26 -4.57 16.39 -2.75
CA ARG A 26 -3.51 15.62 -3.40
C ARG A 26 -4.06 14.29 -3.94
N VAL A 27 -3.65 13.95 -5.16
CA VAL A 27 -3.93 12.65 -5.76
C VAL A 27 -2.82 11.69 -5.37
N LEU A 28 -3.20 10.60 -4.70
CA LEU A 28 -2.27 9.55 -4.33
C LEU A 28 -1.95 8.66 -5.55
N ARG A 29 -0.69 8.23 -5.69
CA ARG A 29 -0.30 7.21 -6.68
C ARG A 29 0.09 5.92 -5.98
N ILE A 30 -0.27 4.79 -6.59
CA ILE A 30 0.28 3.48 -6.24
C ILE A 30 1.68 3.38 -6.84
N ILE A 31 2.65 2.99 -6.01
CA ILE A 31 4.03 2.73 -6.43
C ILE A 31 4.20 1.26 -6.80
N ASP A 32 3.80 0.36 -5.90
CA ASP A 32 3.93 -1.08 -6.07
C ASP A 32 3.00 -1.82 -5.08
N SER A 33 2.97 -3.15 -5.19
CA SER A 33 2.28 -4.05 -4.27
C SER A 33 3.17 -5.20 -3.82
N VAL A 34 2.98 -5.66 -2.58
CA VAL A 34 3.72 -6.79 -2.01
C VAL A 34 2.75 -7.77 -1.39
N ARG A 35 2.92 -9.05 -1.71
CA ARG A 35 2.22 -10.14 -1.03
C ARG A 35 2.83 -10.39 0.34
N LEU A 36 2.02 -10.30 1.40
CA LEU A 36 2.41 -10.67 2.75
C LEU A 36 1.82 -12.03 3.10
N SER A 37 2.67 -12.91 3.64
CA SER A 37 2.24 -14.25 4.03
C SER A 37 2.91 -14.74 5.30
N SER A 38 2.17 -15.55 6.05
CA SER A 38 2.65 -16.37 7.16
C SER A 38 3.36 -15.59 8.28
N GLY A 39 2.97 -14.33 8.50
CA GLY A 39 3.52 -13.49 9.57
C GLY A 39 4.96 -13.02 9.31
N SER A 40 5.44 -13.11 8.07
CA SER A 40 6.81 -12.73 7.73
C SER A 40 6.97 -11.20 7.77
N SER A 41 7.93 -10.72 8.57
CA SER A 41 8.31 -9.30 8.59
C SER A 41 9.20 -8.96 7.39
N GLY A 42 9.19 -7.70 6.97
CA GLY A 42 9.98 -7.27 5.82
C GLY A 42 9.99 -5.76 5.63
N ASN A 43 10.70 -5.32 4.59
CA ASN A 43 10.77 -3.92 4.20
C ASN A 43 10.89 -3.74 2.69
N ARG A 44 10.60 -2.52 2.24
CA ARG A 44 10.82 -2.01 0.88
C ARG A 44 11.43 -0.62 0.96
N PHE A 45 12.46 -0.42 0.14
CA PHE A 45 13.08 0.87 -0.08
C PHE A 45 12.54 1.48 -1.37
N ASP A 46 12.09 2.73 -1.31
CA ASP A 46 11.69 3.51 -2.48
C ASP A 46 11.78 5.01 -2.19
N ASP A 47 12.60 5.74 -2.95
CA ASP A 47 12.80 7.18 -2.76
C ASP A 47 11.52 7.99 -2.91
N ARG A 48 10.54 7.49 -3.67
CA ARG A 48 9.25 8.17 -3.85
C ARG A 48 8.43 8.25 -2.55
N LEU A 49 8.69 7.41 -1.55
CA LEU A 49 8.02 7.45 -0.24
C LEU A 49 8.31 8.74 0.54
N THR A 50 9.42 9.42 0.25
CA THR A 50 9.77 10.72 0.84
C THR A 50 8.78 11.84 0.48
N GLN A 51 7.92 11.64 -0.53
CA GLN A 51 6.95 12.63 -1.01
C GLN A 51 5.63 12.62 -0.21
N GLY A 52 5.51 11.75 0.79
CA GLY A 52 4.28 11.54 1.57
C GLY A 52 3.74 10.14 1.35
N GLY A 53 4.44 9.15 1.93
CA GLY A 53 4.11 7.74 1.75
C GLY A 53 2.78 7.33 2.40
N TRP A 54 2.10 6.38 1.77
CA TRP A 54 0.88 5.77 2.29
C TRP A 54 0.89 4.25 2.07
N VAL A 55 0.09 3.54 2.86
CA VAL A 55 -0.14 2.09 2.71
C VAL A 55 -1.63 1.77 2.79
N SER A 56 -2.03 0.71 2.09
CA SER A 56 -3.33 0.05 2.24
C SER A 56 -3.12 -1.45 2.20
N PHE A 57 -3.72 -2.18 3.13
CA PHE A 57 -3.60 -3.63 3.21
C PHE A 57 -4.94 -4.27 2.93
N GLN A 58 -4.99 -5.13 1.92
CA GLN A 58 -6.16 -5.92 1.56
C GLN A 58 -5.94 -7.36 2.03
N PRO A 59 -6.59 -7.80 3.12
CA PRO A 59 -6.48 -9.18 3.57
C PRO A 59 -7.24 -10.14 2.64
N ASP A 60 -6.81 -11.39 2.58
CA ASP A 60 -7.49 -12.42 1.77
C ASP A 60 -8.85 -12.82 2.34
N VAL A 61 -8.98 -12.71 3.66
CA VAL A 61 -10.16 -13.09 4.41
C VAL A 61 -10.60 -11.94 5.30
N SER A 62 -11.90 -11.71 5.32
CA SER A 62 -12.58 -10.78 6.22
C SER A 62 -12.47 -11.26 7.67
N LEU A 63 -12.38 -10.34 8.62
CA LEU A 63 -12.54 -10.65 10.05
C LEU A 63 -13.94 -11.25 10.26
N GLY A 64 -14.03 -12.56 10.47
CA GLY A 64 -15.30 -13.27 10.70
C GLY A 64 -15.48 -14.57 9.90
N ASP A 65 -14.76 -14.77 8.80
CA ASP A 65 -14.91 -15.94 7.93
C ASP A 65 -14.32 -17.26 8.49
N GLY A 66 -14.02 -17.34 9.80
CA GLY A 66 -13.51 -18.58 10.39
C GLY A 66 -13.20 -18.65 11.88
N TYR A 67 -13.48 -17.62 12.71
CA TYR A 67 -12.79 -17.50 14.01
C TYR A 67 -13.72 -17.18 15.18
N MET A 68 -14.45 -18.18 15.68
CA MET A 68 -15.06 -18.10 17.01
C MET A 68 -14.09 -18.44 18.16
N SER A 69 -12.86 -18.90 17.85
CA SER A 69 -11.92 -19.44 18.86
C SER A 69 -10.47 -18.95 18.78
N GLY A 70 -10.11 -18.04 17.86
CA GLY A 70 -8.71 -17.62 17.66
C GLY A 70 -8.52 -16.13 17.34
N GLY A 71 -7.36 -15.58 17.73
CA GLY A 71 -7.00 -14.19 17.45
C GLY A 71 -6.43 -14.01 16.05
N VAL A 72 -6.79 -12.91 15.37
CA VAL A 72 -6.21 -12.52 14.09
C VAL A 72 -5.10 -11.51 14.33
N ILE A 73 -3.89 -11.80 13.82
CA ILE A 73 -2.73 -10.91 13.92
C ILE A 73 -2.53 -10.20 12.59
N ALA A 74 -2.96 -8.94 12.54
CA ALA A 74 -2.75 -8.06 11.40
C ALA A 74 -1.30 -7.51 11.36
N PRO A 75 -0.77 -7.23 10.16
CA PRO A 75 0.53 -6.58 10.00
C PRO A 75 0.51 -5.16 10.56
N ARG A 76 1.64 -4.73 11.11
CA ARG A 76 1.90 -3.36 11.55
C ARG A 76 2.84 -2.71 10.56
N PHE A 77 2.47 -1.54 10.05
CA PHE A 77 3.23 -0.82 9.04
C PHE A 77 3.91 0.41 9.63
N SER A 78 5.09 0.74 9.10
CA SER A 78 5.78 1.99 9.39
C SER A 78 6.47 2.51 8.14
N ILE A 79 6.46 3.81 7.94
CA ILE A 79 7.24 4.49 6.90
C ILE A 79 8.19 5.45 7.61
N SER A 80 9.47 5.36 7.30
CA SER A 80 10.50 6.28 7.77
C SER A 80 11.43 6.64 6.62
N GLY A 81 11.45 7.92 6.24
CA GLY A 81 12.17 8.38 5.05
C GLY A 81 11.67 7.68 3.79
N ASN A 82 12.58 6.97 3.13
CA ASN A 82 12.34 6.17 1.92
C ASN A 82 12.12 4.68 2.21
N THR A 83 11.92 4.28 3.47
CA THR A 83 11.74 2.87 3.85
C THR A 83 10.35 2.61 4.40
N LEU A 84 9.62 1.71 3.74
CA LEU A 84 8.42 1.06 4.25
C LEU A 84 8.80 -0.26 4.93
N ALA A 85 8.38 -0.47 6.17
CA ALA A 85 8.58 -1.72 6.89
C ALA A 85 7.25 -2.26 7.43
N TRP A 86 7.13 -3.59 7.46
CA TRP A 86 6.02 -4.30 8.10
C TRP A 86 6.53 -5.37 9.06
N SER A 87 5.78 -5.57 10.13
CA SER A 87 6.02 -6.64 11.10
C SER A 87 4.71 -7.22 11.61
N TYR A 88 4.81 -8.38 12.26
CA TYR A 88 3.69 -9.03 12.93
C TYR A 88 4.03 -9.22 14.41
N ALA A 89 3.02 -9.12 15.27
CA ALA A 89 3.20 -9.47 16.68
C ALA A 89 3.45 -10.99 16.82
N ALA A 90 4.08 -11.40 17.92
CA ALA A 90 4.14 -12.82 18.26
C ALA A 90 2.72 -13.36 18.51
N LYS A 91 2.51 -14.63 18.17
CA LYS A 91 1.30 -15.36 18.59
C LYS A 91 1.28 -15.51 20.11
N ASN A 92 0.13 -15.27 20.72
CA ASN A 92 -0.13 -15.65 22.11
C ASN A 92 -0.43 -17.15 22.20
N SER A 93 -1.14 -17.70 21.20
CA SER A 93 -1.38 -19.13 21.02
C SER A 93 -0.92 -19.60 19.64
N GLY A 94 0.01 -20.55 19.60
CA GLY A 94 0.46 -21.17 18.35
C GLY A 94 -0.64 -21.91 17.59
N THR A 95 -1.66 -22.41 18.30
CA THR A 95 -2.76 -23.22 17.77
C THR A 95 -3.92 -22.38 17.27
N TYR A 96 -4.26 -21.32 17.98
CA TYR A 96 -5.49 -20.54 17.70
C TYR A 96 -5.20 -19.23 16.99
N ASP A 97 -4.04 -18.61 17.20
CA ASP A 97 -3.74 -17.35 16.53
C ASP A 97 -3.27 -17.59 15.10
N ILE A 98 -3.78 -16.77 14.19
CA ILE A 98 -3.42 -16.82 12.78
C ILE A 98 -2.84 -15.48 12.34
N TYR A 99 -1.85 -15.55 11.46
CA TYR A 99 -1.34 -14.37 10.77
C TYR A 99 -2.25 -14.03 9.61
N GLN A 100 -2.55 -12.75 9.46
CA GLN A 100 -3.33 -12.28 8.34
C GLN A 100 -2.47 -12.15 7.10
N ASP A 101 -2.80 -12.97 6.11
CA ASP A 101 -2.22 -12.92 4.77
C ASP A 101 -3.01 -11.97 3.88
N GLY A 102 -2.34 -11.36 2.90
CA GLY A 102 -2.97 -10.39 2.03
C GLY A 102 -1.98 -9.61 1.17
N THR A 103 -2.51 -8.64 0.44
CA THR A 103 -1.72 -7.78 -0.44
C THR A 103 -1.60 -6.39 0.16
N LEU A 104 -0.35 -5.96 0.37
CA LEU A 104 0.01 -4.61 0.74
C LEU A 104 0.17 -3.78 -0.53
N PHE A 105 -0.62 -2.73 -0.67
CA PHE A 105 -0.41 -1.66 -1.64
C PHE A 105 0.27 -0.50 -0.94
N TYR A 106 1.27 0.10 -1.59
CA TYR A 106 1.90 1.30 -1.08
C TYR A 106 2.16 2.31 -2.17
N GLY A 107 2.31 3.56 -1.75
CA GLY A 107 2.37 4.66 -2.68
C GLY A 107 2.86 5.96 -2.06
N ALA A 108 2.78 7.02 -2.85
CA ALA A 108 3.15 8.37 -2.44
C ALA A 108 2.08 9.38 -2.86
N SER A 109 2.07 10.53 -2.19
CA SER A 109 1.29 11.72 -2.56
C SER A 109 2.02 12.66 -3.51
#